data_AF-A0A1N7MSI4-F1
#
_entry.id   AF-A0A1N7MSI4-F1
#
_cell.length_a   1.000
_cell.length_b   1.000
_cell.length_c   1.000
_cell.angle_alpha   90.00
_cell.angle_beta   90.00
_cell.angle_gamma   90.00
#
_symmetry.space_group_name_H-M   'P 1'
#
loop_
_entity.id
_entity.type
_entity.pdbx_description
1 polymer ?
#
loop_
_entity_poly.entity_id
_entity_poly.type
_entity_poly.pdbx_seq_one_letter_code
_entity_poly.pdbx_strand_id
1 'polypeptide(L)'
;MTAVRTPSSLANHPKIKRLAMHLGESVPSVLGRVMLLAWWAADYAKGDDITRYDYDIEDAARWIGSPRDFTSALFKSAILTTDEEGHIYLSGFRYDGENDCFVFDLND
;
A
#
# COMPACT_ATOMS: atom_id res chain seq x y z
N MET A 1 -2.32 16.58 8.07
CA MET A 1 -2.93 15.23 8.11
C MET A 1 -3.61 15.06 6.77
N THR A 2 -2.98 14.30 5.88
CA THR A 2 -3.43 14.17 4.48
C THR A 2 -4.49 13.08 4.41
N ALA A 3 -5.67 13.39 3.88
CA ALA A 3 -6.76 12.43 3.81
C ALA A 3 -6.47 11.34 2.76
N VAL A 4 -6.79 10.07 3.05
CA VAL A 4 -6.75 9.00 2.04
C VAL A 4 -8.17 8.72 1.53
N ARG A 5 -8.37 8.77 0.22
CA ARG A 5 -9.66 8.49 -0.44
C ARG A 5 -9.59 7.21 -1.25
N THR A 6 -10.50 6.29 -0.95
CA THR A 6 -10.60 5.01 -1.65
C THR A 6 -12.04 4.72 -2.05
N PRO A 7 -12.28 4.13 -3.23
CA PRO A 7 -13.59 3.62 -3.60
C PRO A 7 -13.90 2.34 -2.81
N SER A 8 -15.18 2.09 -2.53
CA SER A 8 -15.61 0.86 -1.85
C SER A 8 -15.27 -0.42 -2.63
N SER A 9 -15.10 -0.31 -3.96
CA SER A 9 -14.68 -1.40 -4.84
C SER A 9 -13.23 -1.87 -4.59
N LEU A 10 -12.42 -1.12 -3.85
CA LEU A 10 -11.04 -1.51 -3.49
C LEU A 10 -11.00 -2.88 -2.78
N ALA A 11 -11.99 -3.18 -1.94
CA ALA A 11 -12.11 -4.48 -1.28
C ALA A 11 -12.19 -5.67 -2.27
N ASN A 12 -12.61 -5.40 -3.52
CA ASN A 12 -12.72 -6.39 -4.59
C ASN A 12 -11.56 -6.33 -5.60
N HIS A 13 -10.61 -5.42 -5.43
CA HIS A 13 -9.51 -5.19 -6.37
C HIS A 13 -8.62 -6.44 -6.47
N PRO A 14 -8.14 -6.82 -7.67
CA PRO A 14 -7.28 -7.99 -7.86
C PRO A 14 -6.01 -7.95 -7.00
N LYS A 15 -5.40 -6.77 -6.81
CA LYS A 15 -4.20 -6.59 -5.96
C LYS A 15 -4.48 -7.03 -4.51
N ILE A 16 -5.61 -6.62 -3.93
CA ILE A 16 -6.03 -7.01 -2.58
C ILE A 16 -6.29 -8.52 -2.47
N LYS A 17 -6.98 -9.10 -3.45
CA LYS A 17 -7.26 -10.55 -3.47
C LYS A 17 -5.98 -11.38 -3.59
N ARG A 18 -5.02 -10.95 -4.42
CA ARG A 18 -3.70 -11.59 -4.55
C ARG A 18 -2.91 -11.50 -3.24
N LEU A 19 -2.91 -10.34 -2.60
CA LEU A 19 -2.21 -10.15 -1.33
C LEU A 19 -2.82 -11.04 -0.22
N ALA A 20 -4.15 -11.11 -0.12
CA ALA A 20 -4.84 -12.03 0.78
C ALA A 20 -4.45 -13.49 0.55
N MET A 21 -4.39 -13.91 -0.71
CA MET A 21 -3.94 -15.26 -1.08
C MET A 21 -2.47 -15.51 -0.71
N HIS A 22 -1.57 -14.55 -0.90
CA HIS A 22 -0.15 -14.69 -0.58
C HIS A 22 0.14 -14.73 0.93
N LEU A 23 -0.61 -13.96 1.72
CA LEU A 23 -0.45 -13.91 3.17
C LEU A 23 -1.25 -15.00 3.90
N GLY A 24 -2.21 -15.65 3.22
CA GLY A 24 -3.14 -16.58 3.86
C GLY A 24 -4.12 -15.89 4.83
N GLU A 25 -4.35 -14.59 4.65
CA GLU A 25 -5.24 -13.77 5.50
C GLU A 25 -6.58 -13.48 4.80
N SER A 26 -7.56 -13.04 5.59
CA SER A 26 -8.85 -12.58 5.05
C SER A 26 -8.72 -11.24 4.33
N VAL A 27 -9.59 -10.99 3.35
CA VAL A 27 -9.64 -9.71 2.62
C VAL A 27 -9.78 -8.50 3.56
N PRO A 28 -10.65 -8.48 4.59
CA PRO A 28 -10.71 -7.37 5.52
C PRO A 28 -9.41 -7.09 6.28
N SER A 29 -8.69 -8.15 6.68
CA SER A 29 -7.39 -8.03 7.36
C SER A 29 -6.38 -7.35 6.45
N VAL A 30 -6.21 -7.88 5.24
CA VAL A 30 -5.28 -7.34 4.24
C VAL A 30 -5.64 -5.92 3.82
N LEU A 31 -6.93 -5.65 3.59
CA LEU A 31 -7.39 -4.30 3.25
C LEU A 31 -7.03 -3.31 4.37
N GLY A 32 -7.26 -3.68 5.63
CA GLY A 32 -6.86 -2.87 6.78
C GLY A 32 -5.36 -2.56 6.79
N ARG A 33 -4.51 -3.54 6.50
CA ARG A 33 -3.05 -3.37 6.42
C ARG A 33 -2.63 -2.41 5.31
N VAL A 34 -3.23 -2.54 4.12
CA VAL A 34 -2.98 -1.63 3.00
C VAL A 34 -3.44 -0.21 3.33
N MET A 35 -4.59 -0.05 3.99
CA MET A 35 -5.07 1.26 4.42
C MET A 35 -4.17 1.91 5.46
N LEU A 36 -3.69 1.15 6.44
CA LEU A 36 -2.73 1.64 7.44
C LEU A 36 -1.43 2.12 6.77
N LEU A 37 -0.89 1.35 5.83
CA LEU A 37 0.29 1.73 5.07
C LEU A 37 0.05 2.98 4.21
N ALA A 38 -1.11 3.09 3.55
CA ALA A 38 -1.47 4.25 2.74
C ALA A 38 -1.64 5.52 3.59
N TRP A 39 -2.28 5.44 4.77
CA TRP A 39 -2.38 6.56 5.71
C TRP A 39 -0.99 6.99 6.19
N TRP A 40 -0.14 6.01 6.53
CA TRP A 40 1.22 6.28 6.95
C TRP A 40 2.02 6.97 5.83
N ALA A 41 1.96 6.47 4.60
CA ALA A 41 2.66 7.08 3.47
C ALA A 41 2.16 8.51 3.18
N ALA A 42 0.85 8.75 3.27
CA ALA A 42 0.27 10.07 3.10
C ALA A 42 0.81 11.09 4.12
N ASP A 43 0.98 10.70 5.38
CA ASP A 43 1.45 11.60 6.44
C ASP A 43 2.98 11.72 6.52
N TYR A 44 3.74 10.64 6.29
CA TYR A 44 5.18 10.58 6.49
C TYR A 44 5.99 10.64 5.20
N ALA A 45 5.62 9.87 4.18
CA ALA A 45 6.28 9.89 2.88
C ALA A 45 5.79 11.05 1.99
N LYS A 46 4.61 11.62 2.30
CA LYS A 46 3.93 12.68 1.55
C LYS A 46 3.66 12.29 0.09
N GLY A 47 3.37 11.02 -0.15
CA GLY A 47 3.14 10.49 -1.48
C GLY A 47 3.22 8.97 -1.53
N ASP A 48 3.32 8.47 -2.75
CA ASP A 48 3.43 7.06 -3.09
C ASP A 48 4.88 6.55 -3.10
N ASP A 49 5.88 7.42 -3.28
CA ASP A 49 7.29 7.08 -3.14
C ASP A 49 7.66 6.86 -1.67
N ILE A 50 7.88 5.60 -1.30
CA ILE A 50 8.27 5.18 0.05
C ILE A 50 9.69 4.62 0.10
N THR A 51 10.53 4.89 -0.92
CA THR A 51 11.89 4.33 -1.05
C THR A 51 12.73 4.51 0.22
N ARG A 52 12.63 5.67 0.87
CA ARG A 52 13.44 6.02 2.06
C ARG A 52 12.96 5.35 3.35
N TYR A 53 11.90 4.54 3.26
CA TYR A 53 11.15 4.03 4.38
C TYR A 53 10.88 2.52 4.24
N ASP A 54 11.73 1.81 3.50
CA ASP A 54 11.64 0.37 3.29
C ASP A 54 11.64 -0.41 4.62
N TYR A 55 12.37 0.07 5.63
CA TYR A 55 12.38 -0.48 6.99
C TYR A 55 11.12 -0.20 7.81
N ASP A 56 10.28 0.76 7.40
CA ASP A 56 9.07 1.15 8.13
C ASP A 56 7.81 0.47 7.59
N ILE A 57 7.89 -0.21 6.44
CA ILE A 57 6.74 -0.79 5.72
C ILE A 57 5.92 -1.72 6.63
N GLU A 58 6.59 -2.57 7.40
CA GLU A 58 5.94 -3.58 8.22
C GLU A 58 5.29 -2.99 9.47
N ASP A 59 5.93 -2.01 10.12
CA ASP A 59 5.33 -1.32 11.26
C ASP A 59 4.16 -0.42 10.81
N ALA A 60 4.32 0.29 9.69
CA ALA A 60 3.28 1.09 9.08
C ALA A 60 2.02 0.27 8.77
N ALA A 61 2.19 -0.98 8.31
CA ALA A 61 1.10 -1.91 8.05
C ALA A 61 0.64 -2.72 9.29
N ARG A 62 1.24 -2.50 10.46
CA ARG A 62 1.02 -3.26 11.70
C ARG A 62 1.15 -4.78 11.49
N TRP A 63 2.13 -5.19 10.69
CA TRP A 63 2.38 -6.59 10.40
C TRP A 63 2.97 -7.31 11.62
N ILE A 64 2.41 -8.47 11.95
CA ILE A 64 2.88 -9.34 13.05
C ILE A 64 3.28 -10.66 12.41
N GLY A 65 4.54 -10.75 12.00
CA GLY A 65 5.08 -11.92 11.29
C GLY A 65 6.48 -11.63 10.73
N SER A 66 6.90 -12.45 9.77
CA SER A 66 8.17 -12.25 9.06
C SER A 66 8.10 -11.00 8.19
N PRO A 67 8.97 -9.98 8.41
CA PRO A 67 8.94 -8.76 7.62
C PRO A 67 9.21 -9.01 6.13
N ARG A 68 10.20 -9.87 5.86
CA ARG A 68 10.57 -10.29 4.51
C ARG A 68 9.42 -10.93 3.74
N ASP A 69 8.62 -11.76 4.39
CA ASP A 69 7.51 -12.44 3.73
C ASP A 69 6.37 -11.47 3.39
N PHE A 70 6.11 -10.50 4.28
CA PHE A 70 5.12 -9.45 4.05
C PHE A 70 5.52 -8.54 2.90
N THR A 71 6.73 -8.00 2.94
CA THR A 71 7.25 -7.13 1.89
C THR A 71 7.33 -7.87 0.55
N SER A 72 7.73 -9.15 0.55
CA SER A 72 7.67 -9.99 -0.67
C SER A 72 6.24 -10.17 -1.20
N ALA A 73 5.25 -10.35 -0.32
CA ALA A 73 3.85 -10.50 -0.72
C ALA A 73 3.29 -9.19 -1.31
N LEU A 74 3.66 -8.04 -0.76
CA LEU A 74 3.28 -6.73 -1.29
C LEU A 74 3.75 -6.56 -2.74
N PHE A 75 5.03 -6.86 -3.04
CA PHE A 75 5.56 -6.83 -4.40
C PHE A 75 4.86 -7.84 -5.33
N LYS A 76 4.68 -9.09 -4.89
CA LYS A 76 3.99 -10.11 -5.71
C LYS A 76 2.53 -9.76 -6.01
N SER A 77 1.88 -9.01 -5.11
CA SER A 77 0.51 -8.54 -5.29
C SER A 77 0.39 -7.25 -6.10
N ALA A 78 1.52 -6.62 -6.45
CA ALA A 78 1.61 -5.29 -7.07
C ALA A 78 0.98 -4.17 -6.23
N ILE A 79 0.95 -4.30 -4.89
CA ILE A 79 0.69 -3.17 -3.99
C ILE A 79 1.93 -2.30 -3.86
N LEU A 80 3.10 -2.93 -3.86
CA LEU A 80 4.38 -2.25 -4.04
C LEU A 80 4.96 -2.58 -5.40
N THR A 81 5.59 -1.58 -6.02
CA THR A 81 6.33 -1.72 -7.27
C THR A 81 7.68 -1.05 -7.13
N THR A 82 8.66 -1.51 -7.91
CA THR A 82 9.93 -0.82 -8.07
C THR A 82 10.14 -0.36 -9.49
N ASP A 83 10.82 0.78 -9.65
CA ASP A 83 11.34 1.21 -10.95
C ASP A 83 12.69 0.55 -11.28
N GLU A 84 13.33 0.96 -12.38
CA GLU A 84 14.64 0.48 -12.80
C GLU A 84 15.78 0.94 -11.88
N GLU A 85 15.58 2.03 -11.13
CA GLU A 85 16.55 2.60 -10.19
C GLU A 85 16.43 1.99 -8.78
N GLY A 86 15.37 1.22 -8.53
CA GLY A 86 15.09 0.54 -7.27
C GLY A 86 14.25 1.37 -6.29
N HIS A 87 13.63 2.46 -6.75
CA HIS A 87 12.69 3.22 -5.93
C HIS A 87 11.41 2.41 -5.69
N ILE A 88 10.84 2.51 -4.49
CA ILE A 88 9.68 1.73 -4.06
C ILE A 88 8.45 2.64 -4.02
N TYR A 89 7.39 2.23 -4.73
CA TYR A 89 6.14 2.98 -4.83
C TYR A 89 4.93 2.18 -4.34
N LEU A 90 3.98 2.86 -3.69
CA LEU A 90 2.63 2.36 -3.44
C LEU A 90 1.80 2.42 -4.74
N SER A 91 1.85 1.34 -5.51
CA SER A 91 1.13 1.24 -6.79
C SER A 91 -0.37 1.37 -6.62
N GLY A 92 -0.97 2.15 -7.51
CA GLY A 92 -2.38 2.48 -7.51
C GLY A 92 -2.75 3.60 -6.55
N PHE A 93 -1.81 4.18 -5.81
CA PHE A 93 -2.05 5.41 -5.05
C PHE A 93 -1.33 6.59 -5.69
N ARG A 94 -1.96 7.76 -5.62
CA ARG A 94 -1.36 9.02 -6.07
C ARG A 94 -1.76 10.17 -5.19
N TYR A 95 -0.88 11.15 -5.05
CA TYR A 95 -1.21 12.40 -4.39
C TYR A 95 -1.98 13.33 -5.33
N ASP A 96 -3.16 13.75 -4.89
CA ASP A 96 -3.98 14.77 -5.53
C ASP A 96 -3.73 16.12 -4.84
N GLY A 97 -2.86 16.93 -5.45
CA GLY A 97 -2.48 18.23 -4.93
C GLY A 97 -3.58 19.30 -5.00
N GLU A 98 -4.63 19.10 -5.81
CA GLU A 98 -5.77 20.03 -5.85
C GLU A 98 -6.66 19.86 -4.61
N ASN A 99 -6.85 18.61 -4.19
CA ASN A 99 -7.73 18.26 -3.07
C ASN A 99 -6.98 17.96 -1.76
N ASP A 100 -5.65 18.09 -1.74
CA ASP A 100 -4.77 17.73 -0.61
C ASP A 100 -5.11 16.33 -0.04
N CYS A 101 -5.16 15.34 -0.93
CA CYS A 101 -5.52 13.97 -0.56
C CYS A 101 -4.76 12.91 -1.35
N PHE A 102 -4.57 11.75 -0.73
CA PHE A 102 -3.94 10.59 -1.34
C PHE A 102 -5.04 9.62 -1.81
N VAL A 103 -5.09 9.35 -3.11
CA VAL A 103 -6.23 8.69 -3.75
C VAL A 103 -5.82 7.36 -4.34
N PHE A 104 -6.64 6.33 -4.16
CA PHE A 104 -6.49 5.08 -4.91
C PHE A 104 -7.12 5.18 -6.31
N ASP A 105 -6.31 4.99 -7.35
CA ASP A 105 -6.73 4.89 -8.74
C ASP A 105 -7.04 3.44 -9.11
N LEU A 106 -8.29 3.17 -9.52
CA LEU A 106 -8.75 1.83 -9.89
C LEU A 106 -8.24 1.36 -11.25
N ASN A 107 -7.66 2.26 -12.05
CA ASN A 107 -7.21 1.96 -13.41
C ASN A 107 -5.76 1.45 -13.46
N ASP A 108 -5.10 1.33 -12.31
CA ASP A 108 -3.73 0.83 -12.15
C ASP A 108 -3.68 -0.64 -11.70
#